data_AF-A0A1J1JHM1-F1
#
_entry.id   AF-A0A1J1JHM1-F1
#
_cell.length_a   1.000
_cell.length_b   1.000
_cell.length_c   1.000
_cell.angle_alpha   90.00
_cell.angle_beta   90.00
_cell.angle_gamma   90.00
#
_symmetry.space_group_name_H-M   'P 1'
#
loop_
_entity.id
_entity.type
_entity.pdbx_description
1 polymer ?
#
loop_
_entity_poly.entity_id
_entity_poly.type
_entity_poly.pdbx_seq_one_letter_code
_entity_poly.pdbx_strand_id
1 'polypeptide(L)' 'MKAEEFDAKFDTGEDLTEFMDFSTARRPNREKQKIELNLPLWMIRQLEAEAQKQGISPQTFLENYLAENLAPVR' A
#
# COMPACT_ATOMS: atom_id res chain seq x y z
N MET A 1 -7.59 15.66 -27.52
CA MET A 1 -8.88 16.10 -26.95
C MET A 1 -8.63 17.35 -26.12
N LYS A 2 -9.52 18.35 -26.17
CA LYS A 2 -9.44 19.48 -25.21
C LYS A 2 -9.92 19.01 -23.85
N ALA A 3 -9.38 19.55 -22.75
CA ALA A 3 -9.75 19.14 -21.40
C ALA A 3 -11.28 19.20 -21.15
N GLU A 4 -11.94 20.23 -21.68
CA GLU A 4 -13.40 20.43 -21.58
C GLU A 4 -14.21 19.30 -22.22
N GLU A 5 -13.73 18.73 -23.33
CA GLU A 5 -14.40 17.61 -24.02
C GLU A 5 -14.13 16.27 -23.33
N PHE A 6 -13.02 16.16 -22.60
CA PHE A 6 -12.68 14.98 -21.82
C PHE A 6 -13.53 14.91 -20.55
N ASP A 7 -13.62 16.02 -19.82
CA ASP A 7 -14.43 16.12 -18.59
C ASP A 7 -15.91 15.82 -18.88
N ALA A 8 -16.46 16.40 -19.96
CA ALA A 8 -17.84 16.16 -20.35
C ALA A 8 -18.13 14.68 -20.68
N LYS A 9 -17.18 13.98 -21.32
CA LYS A 9 -17.31 12.55 -21.66
C LYS A 9 -17.09 11.62 -20.46
N PHE A 10 -16.22 12.03 -19.53
CA PHE A 10 -15.99 11.31 -18.29
C PHE A 10 -17.25 11.37 -17.39
N ASP A 11 -17.87 12.55 -17.27
CA ASP A 11 -19.07 12.76 -16.46
C ASP A 11 -20.32 12.07 -17.03
N THR A 12 -20.39 11.88 -18.35
CA THR A 12 -21.47 11.11 -18.99
C THR A 12 -21.28 9.59 -18.90
N GLY A 13 -20.17 9.13 -18.31
CA GLY A 13 -19.88 7.71 -18.14
C GLY A 13 -19.52 6.98 -19.44
N GLU A 14 -19.05 7.71 -20.46
CA GLU A 14 -18.52 7.09 -21.68
C GLU A 14 -17.22 6.33 -21.37
N ASP A 15 -17.03 5.21 -22.09
CA ASP A 15 -15.82 4.41 -21.97
C ASP A 15 -14.63 5.11 -22.64
N LEU A 16 -13.83 5.81 -21.82
CA LEU A 16 -12.64 6.54 -22.25
C LEU A 16 -11.36 5.68 -22.21
N THR A 17 -11.48 4.35 -22.08
CA THR A 17 -10.34 3.43 -21.96
C THR A 17 -9.38 3.54 -23.16
N GLU A 18 -9.87 3.86 -24.36
CA GLU A 18 -9.04 4.08 -25.56
C GLU A 18 -8.16 5.34 -25.51
N PHE A 19 -8.48 6.29 -24.64
CA PHE A 19 -7.72 7.53 -24.43
C PHE A 19 -6.81 7.47 -23.20
N MET A 20 -6.88 6.39 -22.42
CA MET A 20 -6.05 6.18 -21.23
C MET A 20 -4.79 5.38 -21.61
N ASP A 21 -3.62 5.98 -21.43
CA ASP A 21 -2.35 5.28 -21.58
C ASP A 21 -2.01 4.50 -20.30
N PHE A 22 -2.35 3.21 -20.29
CA PHE A 22 -2.04 2.31 -19.18
C PHE A 22 -0.56 1.88 -19.12
N SER A 23 0.28 2.26 -20.09
CA SER A 23 1.70 1.89 -20.08
C SER A 23 2.46 2.45 -18.89
N THR A 24 1.97 3.54 -18.30
CA THR A 24 2.51 4.21 -17.11
C THR A 24 1.65 4.02 -15.85
N ALA A 25 0.60 3.19 -15.92
CA ALA A 25 -0.31 2.94 -14.80
C ALA A 25 0.40 2.17 -13.67
N ARG A 26 1.02 2.92 -12.76
CA ARG A 26 1.68 2.39 -11.57
C ARG A 26 0.67 2.29 -10.44
N ARG A 27 0.73 1.22 -9.65
CA ARG A 27 0.00 1.11 -8.37
C ARG A 27 1.01 1.39 -7.25
N PRO A 28 1.15 2.63 -6.76
CA PRO A 28 2.23 3.02 -5.83
C PRO A 28 2.28 2.14 -4.57
N ASN A 29 1.11 1.65 -4.13
CA ASN A 29 0.96 0.82 -2.94
C ASN A 29 1.22 -0.69 -3.18
N ARG A 30 1.75 -1.10 -4.35
CA ARG A 30 2.09 -2.51 -4.64
C ARG A 30 3.57 -2.83 -4.56
N GLU A 31 4.44 -1.82 -4.54
CA GLU A 31 5.87 -2.06 -4.48
C GLU A 31 6.30 -2.31 -3.03
N LYS A 32 6.74 -3.53 -2.75
CA LYS A 32 7.35 -3.91 -1.47
C LYS A 32 8.86 -3.88 -1.60
N GLN A 33 9.53 -3.08 -0.78
CA GLN A 33 10.99 -3.11 -0.66
C GLN A 33 11.38 -3.97 0.55
N LYS A 34 12.30 -4.91 0.38
CA LYS A 34 12.87 -5.68 1.49
C LYS A 34 13.91 -4.83 2.21
N ILE A 35 13.80 -4.74 3.53
CA ILE A 35 14.77 -4.08 4.39
C ILE A 35 15.33 -5.09 5.40
N GLU A 36 16.62 -4.97 5.73
CA GLU A 36 17.26 -5.73 6.81
C GLU A 36 17.44 -4.79 8.01
N LEU A 37 17.01 -5.24 9.19
CA LEU A 37 17.03 -4.44 10.41
C LEU A 37 17.58 -5.27 11.57
N ASN A 38 18.48 -4.67 12.35
CA ASN A 38 18.93 -5.23 13.61
C ASN A 38 18.11 -4.65 14.75
N LEU A 39 17.45 -5.50 15.53
CA LEU A 39 16.63 -5.12 16.68
C LEU A 39 17.22 -5.69 17.98
N PRO A 40 17.03 -5.02 19.12
CA PRO A 40 17.34 -5.60 20.42
C PRO A 40 16.59 -6.90 20.68
N LEU A 41 17.22 -7.87 21.36
CA LEU A 41 16.62 -9.18 21.64
C LEU A 41 15.28 -9.09 22.41
N TRP A 42 15.16 -8.13 23.33
CA TRP A 42 13.92 -7.91 24.07
C TRP A 42 12.76 -7.53 23.16
N MET A 43 13.02 -6.76 22.11
CA MET A 43 12.02 -6.31 21.16
C MET A 43 11.55 -7.46 20.27
N ILE A 44 12.49 -8.28 19.77
CA ILE A 44 12.17 -9.47 18.97
C ILE A 44 11.26 -10.41 19.74
N ARG A 45 11.59 -10.70 21.01
CA ARG A 45 10.79 -11.58 21.87
C ARG A 45 9.36 -11.06 22.10
N GLN A 46 9.20 -9.75 22.28
CA GLN A 46 7.86 -9.14 22.41
C GLN A 46 7.07 -9.27 21.11
N LEU A 47 7.72 -9.01 19.97
CA LEU A 47 7.14 -9.12 18.63
C LEU A 47 6.65 -10.55 18.35
N GLU A 48 7.46 -11.55 18.66
CA GLU A 48 7.11 -12.97 18.50
C GLU A 48 5.94 -13.37 19.40
N ALA A 49 5.92 -12.93 20.65
CA ALA A 49 4.84 -13.23 21.58
C ALA A 49 3.50 -12.64 21.11
N GLU A 50 3.49 -11.40 20.62
CA GLU A 50 2.27 -10.77 20.09
C GLU A 50 1.82 -11.40 18.77
N ALA A 51 2.76 -11.71 17.87
CA ALA A 51 2.45 -12.42 16.64
C ALA A 51 1.85 -13.81 16.92
N GLN A 52 2.38 -14.54 17.91
CA GLN A 52 1.86 -15.83 18.33
C GLN A 52 0.44 -15.74 18.90
N LYS A 53 0.13 -14.72 19.70
CA LYS A 53 -1.23 -14.49 20.22
C LYS A 53 -2.25 -14.25 19.10
N GLN A 54 -1.83 -13.63 18.01
CA GLN A 54 -2.67 -13.37 16.84
C GLN A 54 -2.64 -14.51 15.80
N GLY A 55 -1.79 -15.52 15.99
CA GLY A 55 -1.64 -16.63 15.04
C GLY A 55 -1.04 -16.23 13.69
N ILE A 56 -0.26 -15.14 13.65
CA ILE A 56 0.38 -14.62 12.44
C ILE A 56 1.91 -14.67 12.53
N SER A 57 2.60 -14.47 11.41
CA SER A 57 4.06 -14.37 11.43
C SER A 57 4.54 -13.06 12.07
N PRO A 58 5.73 -13.03 12.72
CA PRO A 58 6.32 -11.79 13.23
C PRO A 58 6.49 -10.71 12.16
N GLN A 59 6.80 -11.11 10.92
CA GLN A 59 6.89 -10.18 9.80
C GLN A 59 5.53 -9.55 9.48
N THR A 60 4.46 -10.35 9.41
CA THR A 60 3.10 -9.84 9.18
C THR A 60 2.65 -8.92 10.32
N PHE A 61 2.95 -9.29 11.56
CA PHE A 61 2.69 -8.46 12.71
C PHE A 61 3.40 -7.11 12.60
N LEU A 62 4.69 -7.12 12.23
CA LEU A 62 5.48 -5.90 12.04
C LEU A 62 4.95 -5.04 10.88
N GLU A 63 4.61 -5.65 9.73
CA GLU A 63 4.02 -4.96 8.58
C GLU A 63 2.72 -4.24 8.98
N ASN A 64 1.84 -4.91 9.73
CA ASN A 64 0.58 -4.33 10.20
C ASN A 64 0.80 -3.22 11.23
N TYR A 65 1.66 -3.46 12.23
CA TYR A 65 1.98 -2.47 13.25
C TYR A 65 2.58 -1.20 12.63
N LEU A 66 3.50 -1.33 11.66
CA LEU A 66 4.04 -0.19 10.93
C LEU A 66 2.96 0.51 10.10
N ALA A 67 2.06 -0.23 9.46
CA ALA A 67 0.96 0.38 8.72
C ALA A 67 0.02 1.20 9.62
N GLU A 68 -0.25 0.74 10.84
CA GLU A 68 -1.06 1.48 11.82
C GLU A 68 -0.35 2.73 12.37
N ASN A 69 0.97 2.64 12.62
CA ASN A 69 1.74 3.72 13.24
C ASN A 69 2.29 4.74 12.24
N LEU A 70 2.48 4.36 10.98
CA LEU A 70 3.03 5.20 9.91
C LEU A 70 2.00 5.54 8.82
N ALA A 71 0.73 5.13 8.96
CA ALA A 71 -0.31 5.56 8.04
C ALA A 71 -0.28 7.09 7.90
N PRO A 72 -0.15 7.64 6.67
CA PRO A 72 -0.25 9.06 6.48
C PRO A 72 -1.62 9.49 6.99
N VAL A 73 -1.64 10.45 7.92
CA VAL A 73 -2.84 11.22 8.23
C VAL A 73 -3.35 11.74 6.89
N ARG A 74 -4.53 11.28 6.47
CA ARG A 74 -5.17 11.69 5.21
C ARG A 74 -5.46 13.18 5.22
#